data_AF-A0A973TPN4-F1
#
_entry.id   AF-A0A973TPN4-F1
#
_cell.length_a   1.000
_cell.length_b   1.000
_cell.length_c   1.000
_cell.angle_alpha   90.00
_cell.angle_beta   90.00
_cell.angle_gamma   90.00
#
_symmetry.space_group_name_H-M   'P 1'
#
loop_
_entity.id
_entity.type
_entity.pdbx_description
1 polymer ?
#
loop_
_entity_poly.entity_id
_entity_poly.type
_entity_poly.pdbx_seq_one_letter_code
_entity_poly.pdbx_strand_id
1 'polypeptide(L)'
;GDDEEELAPIDQIASADVLPGPEASADSVATAIALDTALASTDTEEEDDALDLPAFLDQCIAHLSQDDPASLRHWLESQPALWSLQMKPHIGRWLLQALDERGSPVSSDNFEVMLKFFDMDHVLSGVDAWFLQSLGYRLRLRHELQPGHERELGRRIAAGTPVHERFDLVRRAMKQLRRPFAWPGALWFALPYGRAPQMRRLVWNLDGGRIDHLGDAIDVRQAQFWLDAGDTSRMSTPRRAVAAARCVALIWVVGLMALAVRWLVADIAPDQRGTEAMQAAILLVGGPGVAYALWEFWIAIRGYLHWQCAPEGEVVRWPLLRFFWVPLLVGLAVLEQQLGYTVAASWLGILACVTGTLRLCRRANITFSFGGWRLLFLIPFAKGVFGLGALALIYPYFSAGLGATFWLIDALRHTRVLWEAMRMRFRRPVADSGT
;
A
#
# COMPACT_ATOMS: atom_id res chain seq x y z
N GLY A 1 56.94 -10.77 -18.76
CA GLY A 1 57.19 -12.20 -18.64
C GLY A 1 56.08 -12.74 -17.80
N ASP A 2 55.17 -13.46 -18.46
CA ASP A 2 55.16 -14.93 -18.36
C ASP A 2 55.09 -15.45 -16.91
N ASP A 3 54.12 -16.25 -16.46
CA ASP A 3 53.14 -17.07 -17.17
C ASP A 3 51.97 -17.40 -16.24
N GLU A 4 50.95 -17.96 -16.87
CA GLU A 4 49.77 -18.64 -16.38
C GLU A 4 50.00 -19.55 -15.16
N GLU A 5 49.07 -19.51 -14.18
CA GLU A 5 48.74 -20.74 -13.45
C GLU A 5 47.22 -20.84 -13.19
N GLU A 6 46.69 -21.83 -13.88
CA GLU A 6 45.33 -22.34 -13.99
C GLU A 6 44.88 -22.97 -12.66
N LEU A 7 43.82 -22.46 -12.03
CA LEU A 7 43.17 -23.12 -10.89
C LEU A 7 41.93 -23.88 -11.36
N ALA A 8 42.13 -25.18 -11.55
CA ALA A 8 41.11 -26.20 -11.74
C ALA A 8 40.18 -26.33 -10.50
N PRO A 9 38.95 -26.82 -10.69
CA PRO A 9 37.96 -26.94 -9.63
C PRO A 9 38.24 -28.18 -8.76
N ILE A 10 38.20 -28.00 -7.45
CA ILE A 10 38.31 -29.10 -6.48
C ILE A 10 36.96 -29.83 -6.44
N ASP A 11 36.83 -30.82 -7.31
CA ASP A 11 35.95 -31.96 -7.14
C ASP A 11 36.83 -33.20 -6.92
N GLN A 12 36.39 -34.07 -6.01
CA GLN A 12 36.89 -35.42 -5.72
C GLN A 12 38.11 -35.55 -4.77
N ILE A 13 37.80 -35.62 -3.47
CA ILE A 13 38.36 -36.70 -2.64
C ILE A 13 37.27 -37.77 -2.51
N ALA A 14 37.63 -38.96 -2.94
CA ALA A 14 36.81 -40.16 -2.99
C ALA A 14 36.54 -40.74 -1.59
N SER A 15 35.32 -41.27 -1.46
CA SER A 15 34.92 -42.51 -0.79
C SER A 15 35.80 -43.06 0.34
N ALA A 16 35.28 -43.01 1.56
CA ALA A 16 35.45 -44.05 2.56
C ALA A 16 34.17 -44.17 3.42
N ASP A 17 33.62 -45.39 3.40
CA ASP A 17 32.76 -46.01 4.41
C ASP A 17 31.50 -45.29 4.92
N VAL A 18 30.38 -45.68 4.30
CA VAL A 18 29.05 -45.63 4.91
C VAL A 18 29.00 -46.65 6.06
N LEU A 19 29.19 -46.17 7.29
CA LEU A 19 28.74 -46.84 8.51
C LEU A 19 27.29 -46.42 8.80
N PRO A 20 26.38 -47.36 9.12
CA PRO A 20 25.00 -47.03 9.45
C PRO A 20 24.95 -46.41 10.86
N GLY A 21 24.63 -45.12 10.93
CA GLY A 21 24.33 -44.43 12.19
C GLY A 21 22.92 -44.77 12.70
N PRO A 22 22.71 -44.81 14.03
CA PRO A 22 21.72 -45.67 14.66
C PRO A 22 20.29 -45.18 14.40
N GLU A 23 19.44 -46.09 13.94
CA GLU A 23 17.99 -45.97 14.13
C GLU A 23 17.75 -45.74 15.62
N ALA A 24 17.27 -44.55 15.97
CA ALA A 24 16.77 -44.24 17.29
C ALA A 24 15.58 -45.17 17.56
N SER A 25 15.86 -46.31 18.19
CA SER A 25 14.88 -47.29 18.60
C SER A 25 13.90 -46.62 19.56
N ALA A 26 12.60 -46.82 19.29
CA ALA A 26 11.49 -46.35 20.10
C ALA A 26 11.57 -46.79 21.59
N ASP A 27 12.44 -47.74 21.90
CA ASP A 27 12.75 -48.20 23.26
C ASP A 27 13.53 -47.18 24.11
N SER A 28 14.32 -46.28 23.50
CA SER A 28 15.06 -45.25 24.26
C SER A 28 14.12 -44.17 24.82
N VAL A 29 13.09 -43.81 24.05
CA VAL A 29 12.05 -42.86 24.49
C VAL A 29 11.11 -43.51 25.49
N ALA A 30 10.80 -44.81 25.34
CA ALA A 30 10.00 -45.55 26.32
C ALA A 30 10.73 -45.70 27.68
N THR A 31 12.06 -45.84 27.68
CA THR A 31 12.85 -45.96 28.92
C THR A 31 12.98 -44.62 29.66
N ALA A 32 13.03 -43.49 28.93
CA ALA A 32 12.98 -42.15 29.53
C ALA A 32 11.61 -41.83 30.15
N ILE A 33 10.52 -42.28 29.52
CA ILE A 33 9.16 -42.12 30.05
C ILE A 33 8.90 -43.06 31.25
N ALA A 34 9.49 -44.26 31.24
CA ALA A 34 9.38 -45.20 32.36
C ALA A 34 10.15 -44.76 33.61
N LEU A 35 11.27 -44.03 33.47
CA LEU A 35 12.03 -43.52 34.60
C LEU A 35 11.37 -42.31 35.27
N ASP A 36 10.57 -41.54 34.52
CA ASP A 36 9.78 -40.41 35.04
C ASP A 36 8.48 -40.88 35.74
N THR A 37 7.98 -42.07 35.37
CA THR A 37 6.78 -42.66 35.99
C THR A 37 7.09 -43.40 37.31
N ALA A 38 8.36 -43.79 37.55
CA ALA A 38 8.77 -44.57 38.73
C ALA A 38 9.05 -43.72 39.98
N LEU A 39 9.00 -42.38 39.90
CA LEU A 39 9.08 -41.48 41.07
C LEU A 39 7.70 -41.09 41.64
N ALA A 40 6.61 -41.63 41.07
CA ALA A 40 5.24 -41.33 41.48
C ALA A 40 4.63 -42.36 42.46
N SER A 41 5.42 -42.92 43.38
CA SER A 41 4.88 -43.70 44.49
C SER A 41 5.67 -43.42 45.77
N THR A 42 5.34 -42.30 46.40
CA THR A 42 5.51 -42.16 47.84
C THR A 42 4.28 -41.42 48.34
N ASP A 43 3.31 -42.20 48.82
CA ASP A 43 2.19 -41.69 49.61
C ASP A 43 2.78 -40.98 50.84
N THR A 44 2.80 -39.65 50.79
CA THR A 44 2.76 -38.79 51.97
C THR A 44 1.87 -37.63 51.58
N GLU A 45 0.67 -37.59 52.18
CA GLU A 45 -0.27 -36.48 52.08
C GLU A 45 0.34 -35.24 52.74
N GLU A 46 1.22 -34.56 52.02
CA GLU A 46 1.43 -33.12 52.17
C GLU A 46 0.70 -32.51 50.96
N GLU A 47 -0.31 -31.67 51.22
CA GLU A 47 -0.90 -30.79 50.21
C GLU A 47 0.20 -29.85 49.71
N ASP A 48 0.99 -30.32 48.75
CA ASP A 48 1.96 -29.54 48.03
C ASP A 48 1.17 -28.47 47.25
N ASP A 49 1.40 -27.20 47.56
CA ASP A 49 0.87 -26.02 46.87
C ASP A 49 1.37 -26.03 45.41
N ALA A 50 0.87 -26.97 44.60
CA ALA A 50 1.21 -27.10 43.20
C ALA A 50 0.66 -25.87 42.48
N LEU A 51 1.57 -25.00 42.04
CA LEU A 51 1.25 -23.79 41.30
C LEU A 51 0.30 -24.10 40.14
N ASP A 52 -0.93 -23.56 40.21
CA ASP A 52 -1.85 -23.55 39.08
C ASP A 52 -1.35 -22.55 38.03
N LEU A 53 -0.50 -23.06 37.14
CA LEU A 53 0.17 -22.27 36.11
C LEU A 53 -0.83 -21.56 35.18
N PRO A 54 -1.87 -22.21 34.62
CA PRO A 54 -2.89 -21.53 33.84
C PRO A 54 -3.56 -20.37 34.59
N ALA A 55 -3.99 -20.57 35.84
CA ALA A 55 -4.63 -19.51 36.62
C ALA A 55 -3.67 -18.36 36.94
N PHE A 56 -2.40 -18.66 37.21
CA PHE A 56 -1.36 -17.65 37.41
C PHE A 56 -1.14 -16.82 36.13
N LEU A 57 -1.04 -17.45 34.97
CA LEU A 57 -0.85 -16.78 33.69
C LEU A 57 -2.05 -15.85 33.36
N ASP A 58 -3.27 -16.29 33.64
CA ASP A 58 -4.49 -15.48 33.47
C ASP A 58 -4.44 -14.22 34.33
N GLN A 59 -4.09 -14.36 35.61
CA GLN A 59 -3.97 -13.24 36.54
C GLN A 59 -2.85 -12.29 36.13
N CYS A 60 -1.69 -12.82 35.76
CA CYS A 60 -0.55 -12.01 35.33
C CYS A 60 -0.89 -11.18 34.08
N ILE A 61 -1.55 -11.80 33.09
CA ILE A 61 -2.01 -11.09 31.88
C ILE A 61 -3.04 -10.01 32.22
N ALA A 62 -3.95 -10.27 33.17
CA ALA A 62 -4.91 -9.26 33.61
C ALA A 62 -4.23 -8.04 34.25
N HIS A 63 -3.26 -8.27 35.14
CA HIS A 63 -2.44 -7.21 35.76
C HIS A 63 -1.60 -6.46 34.71
N LEU A 64 -1.00 -7.15 33.75
CA LEU A 64 -0.24 -6.54 32.64
C LEU A 64 -1.10 -5.59 31.78
N SER A 65 -2.38 -5.90 31.61
CA SER A 65 -3.29 -5.10 30.78
C SER A 65 -3.93 -3.91 31.51
N GLN A 66 -4.05 -3.94 32.84
CA GLN A 66 -4.85 -2.98 33.60
C GLN A 66 -4.03 -2.08 34.54
N ASP A 67 -2.92 -2.58 35.08
CA ASP A 67 -2.20 -1.90 36.15
C ASP A 67 -1.13 -0.92 35.64
N ASP A 68 -0.75 0.00 36.54
CA ASP A 68 0.43 0.84 36.38
C ASP A 68 1.73 0.01 36.58
N PRO A 69 2.86 0.34 35.91
CA PRO A 69 4.08 -0.47 35.97
C PRO A 69 4.62 -0.70 37.38
N ALA A 70 4.43 0.26 38.29
CA ALA A 70 4.84 0.14 39.68
C ALA A 70 4.00 -0.88 40.46
N SER A 71 2.69 -0.89 40.21
CA SER A 71 1.75 -1.82 40.87
C SER A 71 1.95 -3.25 40.36
N LEU A 72 2.15 -3.41 39.04
CA LEU A 72 2.51 -4.68 38.42
C LEU A 72 3.78 -5.26 39.03
N ARG A 73 4.83 -4.44 39.18
CA ARG A 73 6.09 -4.88 39.78
C ARG A 73 5.89 -5.36 41.23
N HIS A 74 5.15 -4.58 42.03
CA HIS A 74 4.89 -4.94 43.41
C HIS A 74 4.10 -6.26 43.51
N TRP A 75 3.10 -6.44 42.64
CA TRP A 75 2.36 -7.69 42.55
C TRP A 75 3.27 -8.86 42.18
N LEU A 76 4.12 -8.73 41.15
CA LEU A 76 5.08 -9.76 40.74
C LEU A 76 6.05 -10.14 41.88
N GLU A 77 6.54 -9.17 42.65
CA GLU A 77 7.42 -9.40 43.81
C GLU A 77 6.71 -10.13 44.96
N SER A 78 5.39 -9.94 45.10
CA SER A 78 4.57 -10.56 46.14
C SER A 78 4.21 -12.03 45.90
N GLN A 79 4.45 -12.57 44.70
CA GLN A 79 4.07 -13.93 44.33
C GLN A 79 5.11 -14.98 44.79
N PRO A 80 4.78 -15.86 45.75
CA PRO A 80 5.74 -16.84 46.28
C PRO A 80 6.23 -17.83 45.22
N ALA A 81 5.37 -18.16 44.25
CA ALA A 81 5.66 -19.06 43.15
C ALA A 81 6.82 -18.60 42.24
N LEU A 82 7.14 -17.30 42.23
CA LEU A 82 8.18 -16.70 41.41
C LEU A 82 9.54 -16.62 42.12
N TRP A 83 9.62 -17.06 43.39
CA TRP A 83 10.86 -17.03 44.18
C TRP A 83 11.80 -18.19 43.85
N SER A 84 11.32 -19.23 43.15
CA SER A 84 12.17 -20.28 42.61
C SER A 84 12.99 -19.76 41.42
N LEU A 85 14.31 -19.63 41.63
CA LEU A 85 15.29 -19.19 40.63
C LEU A 85 15.27 -20.02 39.34
N GLN A 86 15.02 -21.32 39.43
CA GLN A 86 15.01 -22.21 38.26
C GLN A 86 13.71 -22.12 37.46
N MET A 87 12.59 -21.85 38.15
CA MET A 87 11.26 -21.87 37.54
C MET A 87 10.90 -20.54 36.88
N LYS A 88 11.46 -19.43 37.38
CA LYS A 88 11.19 -18.07 36.90
C LYS A 88 11.42 -17.88 35.39
N PRO A 89 12.53 -18.32 34.76
CA PRO A 89 12.72 -18.21 33.31
C PRO A 89 11.79 -19.11 32.49
N HIS A 90 11.31 -20.22 33.06
CA HIS A 90 10.33 -21.11 32.41
C HIS A 90 8.95 -20.46 32.39
N ILE A 91 8.51 -19.93 33.54
CA ILE A 91 7.23 -19.23 33.67
C ILE A 91 7.15 -18.04 32.72
N GLY A 92 8.19 -17.21 32.63
CA GLY A 92 8.12 -16.05 31.72
C GLY A 92 8.14 -16.45 30.23
N ARG A 93 8.71 -17.61 29.86
CA ARG A 93 8.62 -18.11 28.47
C ARG A 93 7.20 -18.55 28.15
N TRP A 94 6.54 -19.25 29.07
CA TRP A 94 5.12 -19.59 28.95
C TRP A 94 4.24 -18.34 28.91
N LEU A 95 4.57 -17.30 29.68
CA LEU A 95 3.88 -16.02 29.64
C LEU A 95 4.03 -15.32 28.30
N LEU A 96 5.23 -15.31 27.69
CA LEU A 96 5.44 -14.75 26.35
C LEU A 96 4.62 -15.50 25.29
N GLN A 97 4.58 -16.83 25.38
CA GLN A 97 3.77 -17.64 24.48
C GLN A 97 2.28 -17.38 24.67
N ALA A 98 1.80 -17.32 25.92
CA ALA A 98 0.41 -17.01 26.24
C ALA A 98 0.02 -15.60 25.77
N LEU A 99 0.92 -14.62 25.86
CA LEU A 99 0.71 -13.25 25.35
C LEU A 99 0.64 -13.21 23.82
N ASP A 100 1.43 -14.02 23.12
CA ASP A 100 1.37 -14.12 21.66
C ASP A 100 0.06 -14.77 21.20
N GLU A 101 -0.32 -15.90 21.83
CA GLU A 101 -1.53 -16.66 21.50
C GLU A 101 -2.82 -15.88 21.82
N ARG A 102 -2.91 -15.31 23.02
CA ARG A 102 -4.12 -14.59 23.46
C ARG A 102 -4.16 -13.17 22.95
N GLY A 103 -2.99 -12.58 22.77
CA GLY A 103 -2.89 -11.31 22.10
C GLY A 103 -3.37 -10.10 22.92
N SER A 104 -3.32 -10.21 24.25
CA SER A 104 -3.83 -9.19 25.16
C SER A 104 -3.14 -7.83 24.96
N PRO A 105 -3.86 -6.71 25.08
CA PRO A 105 -3.29 -5.38 24.97
C PRO A 105 -2.44 -5.08 26.21
N VAL A 106 -1.14 -4.83 26.03
CA VAL A 106 -0.18 -4.53 27.10
C VAL A 106 0.56 -3.24 26.75
N SER A 107 0.73 -2.33 27.71
CA SER A 107 1.51 -1.11 27.52
C SER A 107 3.00 -1.42 27.33
N SER A 108 3.74 -0.55 26.64
CA SER A 108 5.19 -0.73 26.45
C SER A 108 5.92 -0.84 27.79
N ASP A 109 5.50 -0.03 28.76
CA ASP A 109 6.13 0.08 30.07
C ASP A 109 5.90 -1.18 30.90
N ASN A 110 4.68 -1.73 30.90
CA ASN A 110 4.36 -2.99 31.58
C ASN A 110 5.09 -4.18 30.96
N PHE A 111 5.21 -4.20 29.62
CA PHE A 111 5.96 -5.23 28.92
C PHE A 111 7.45 -5.17 29.26
N GLU A 112 8.04 -3.98 29.34
CA GLU A 112 9.44 -3.80 29.75
C GLU A 112 9.69 -4.23 31.21
N VAL A 113 8.79 -3.89 32.13
CA VAL A 113 8.84 -4.34 33.53
C VAL A 113 8.81 -5.86 33.61
N MET A 114 7.93 -6.51 32.85
CA MET A 114 7.85 -7.97 32.78
C MET A 114 9.16 -8.58 32.27
N LEU A 115 9.70 -8.08 31.14
CA LEU A 115 10.94 -8.60 30.58
C LEU A 115 12.11 -8.48 31.56
N LYS A 116 12.22 -7.34 32.26
CA LYS A 116 13.24 -7.12 33.30
C LYS A 116 13.03 -8.03 34.51
N PHE A 117 11.78 -8.21 34.95
CA PHE A 117 11.50 -9.05 36.11
C PHE A 117 11.93 -10.50 35.85
N PHE A 118 11.67 -11.04 34.66
CA PHE A 118 12.01 -12.41 34.29
C PHE A 118 13.40 -12.58 33.64
N ASP A 119 14.24 -11.54 33.61
CA ASP A 119 15.60 -11.57 33.04
C ASP A 119 15.63 -11.97 31.55
N MET A 120 14.67 -11.46 30.77
CA MET A 120 14.48 -11.76 29.34
C MET A 120 14.89 -10.63 28.41
N ASP A 121 15.40 -9.52 28.96
CA ASP A 121 15.82 -8.35 28.19
C ASP A 121 17.26 -8.45 27.65
N HIS A 122 17.98 -9.54 27.96
CA HIS A 122 19.35 -9.76 27.52
C HIS A 122 19.52 -10.91 26.51
N VAL A 123 20.59 -10.85 25.69
CA VAL A 123 20.90 -11.83 24.62
C VAL A 123 21.10 -13.26 25.13
N LEU A 124 21.53 -13.42 26.39
CA LEU A 124 21.77 -14.74 27.01
C LEU A 124 20.50 -15.45 27.50
N SER A 125 19.31 -14.85 27.34
CA SER A 125 18.05 -15.41 27.84
C SER A 125 17.57 -16.62 27.02
N GLY A 126 18.19 -16.85 25.85
CA GLY A 126 17.80 -17.89 24.91
C GLY A 126 16.52 -17.59 24.14
N VAL A 127 15.90 -16.42 24.35
CA VAL A 127 14.73 -15.96 23.60
C VAL A 127 15.18 -15.15 22.38
N ASP A 128 14.57 -15.40 21.22
CA ASP A 128 14.85 -14.64 20.00
C ASP A 128 14.50 -13.14 20.18
N ALA A 129 15.50 -12.28 19.97
CA ALA A 129 15.35 -10.83 20.07
C ALA A 129 14.36 -10.27 19.03
N TRP A 130 14.29 -10.87 17.85
CA TRP A 130 13.34 -10.44 16.82
C TRP A 130 11.90 -10.76 17.23
N PHE A 131 11.67 -11.96 17.77
CA PHE A 131 10.37 -12.34 18.35
C PHE A 131 9.93 -11.36 19.45
N LEU A 132 10.81 -11.04 20.42
CA LEU A 132 10.49 -10.09 21.49
C LEU A 132 10.13 -8.70 20.96
N GLN A 133 10.88 -8.19 19.98
CA GLN A 133 10.60 -6.91 19.35
C GLN A 133 9.25 -6.91 18.62
N SER A 134 8.97 -7.97 17.85
CA SER A 134 7.73 -8.14 17.11
C SER A 134 6.51 -8.28 18.03
N LEU A 135 6.63 -9.08 19.10
CA LEU A 135 5.58 -9.26 20.11
C LEU A 135 5.31 -7.94 20.84
N GLY A 136 6.36 -7.28 21.38
CA GLY A 136 6.21 -6.00 22.07
C GLY A 136 5.58 -4.93 21.19
N TYR A 137 5.94 -4.88 19.91
CA TYR A 137 5.30 -3.98 18.94
C TYR A 137 3.80 -4.27 18.78
N ARG A 138 3.41 -5.55 18.61
CA ARG A 138 2.00 -5.94 18.44
C ARG A 138 1.16 -5.67 19.70
N LEU A 139 1.67 -5.99 20.89
CA LEU A 139 0.99 -5.75 22.17
C LEU A 139 0.76 -4.25 22.40
N ARG A 140 1.81 -3.44 22.19
CA ARG A 140 1.74 -1.99 22.27
C ARG A 140 0.73 -1.42 21.27
N LEU A 141 0.76 -1.88 20.02
CA LEU A 141 -0.18 -1.42 18.99
C LEU A 141 -1.62 -1.69 19.43
N ARG A 142 -1.93 -2.86 19.98
CA ARG A 142 -3.27 -3.21 20.47
C ARG A 142 -3.68 -2.35 21.67
N HIS A 143 -2.76 -2.06 22.58
CA HIS A 143 -3.02 -1.14 23.70
C HIS A 143 -3.37 0.27 23.20
N GLU A 144 -2.59 0.85 22.28
CA GLU A 144 -2.86 2.17 21.71
C GLU A 144 -4.15 2.22 20.86
N LEU A 145 -4.59 1.07 20.33
CA LEU A 145 -5.84 0.93 19.58
C LEU A 145 -7.10 0.90 20.46
N GLN A 146 -6.98 0.79 21.80
CA GLN A 146 -8.12 0.83 22.72
C GLN A 146 -8.78 2.22 22.81
N PRO A 147 -10.07 2.32 23.16
CA PRO A 147 -10.72 3.61 23.42
C PRO A 147 -10.07 4.31 24.62
N GLY A 148 -9.72 5.60 24.46
CA GLY A 148 -9.08 6.41 25.52
C GLY A 148 -7.61 6.75 25.26
N HIS A 149 -6.88 5.93 24.50
CA HIS A 149 -5.46 6.13 24.18
C HIS A 149 -5.21 6.94 22.88
N GLU A 150 -6.23 7.65 22.35
CA GLU A 150 -6.12 8.35 21.05
C GLU A 150 -5.09 9.49 21.05
N ARG A 151 -4.75 10.03 22.23
CA ARG A 151 -3.72 11.08 22.37
C ARG A 151 -2.32 10.52 22.13
N GLU A 152 -2.01 9.35 22.68
CA GLU A 152 -0.73 8.67 22.50
C GLU A 152 -0.58 8.19 21.06
N LEU A 153 -1.64 7.57 20.54
CA LEU A 153 -1.72 7.17 19.14
C LEU A 153 -1.50 8.37 18.19
N GLY A 154 -2.10 9.53 18.50
CA GLY A 154 -1.94 10.73 17.69
C GLY A 154 -0.55 11.35 17.75
N ARG A 155 0.19 11.20 18.86
CA ARG A 155 1.60 11.61 18.92
C ARG A 155 2.47 10.79 17.97
N ARG A 156 2.21 9.49 17.88
CA ARG A 156 2.96 8.56 17.01
C ARG A 156 2.60 8.72 15.53
N ILE A 157 1.31 8.73 15.22
CA ILE A 157 0.82 8.53 13.84
C ILE A 157 0.63 9.86 13.09
N ALA A 158 0.32 10.94 13.81
CA ALA A 158 0.02 12.25 13.23
C ALA A 158 1.12 13.29 13.51
N ALA A 159 2.38 12.86 13.61
CA ALA A 159 3.53 13.73 13.93
C ALA A 159 3.67 14.94 12.98
N GLY A 160 3.23 14.83 11.72
CA GLY A 160 3.23 15.92 10.72
C GLY A 160 2.01 16.85 10.74
N THR A 161 1.05 16.65 11.65
CA THR A 161 -0.17 17.47 11.78
C THR A 161 -0.01 18.48 12.92
N PRO A 162 -0.65 19.67 12.92
CA PRO A 162 -0.62 20.59 14.06
C PRO A 162 -1.16 19.93 15.34
N VAL A 163 -0.51 20.16 16.48
CA VAL A 163 -0.80 19.46 17.76
C VAL A 163 -2.28 19.56 18.18
N HIS A 164 -2.91 20.71 17.96
CA HIS A 164 -4.31 20.96 18.32
C HIS A 164 -5.31 20.17 17.46
N GLU A 165 -4.97 19.79 16.23
CA GLU A 165 -5.87 19.03 15.34
C GLU A 165 -5.66 17.52 15.42
N ARG A 166 -4.51 17.06 15.93
CA ARG A 166 -4.11 15.63 15.97
C ARG A 166 -5.16 14.78 16.66
N PHE A 167 -5.60 15.19 17.84
CA PHE A 167 -6.51 14.41 18.66
C PHE A 167 -7.87 14.24 17.96
N ASP A 168 -8.48 15.31 17.47
CA ASP A 168 -9.79 15.24 16.82
C ASP A 168 -9.75 14.49 15.49
N LEU A 169 -8.64 14.59 14.77
CA LEU A 169 -8.42 13.85 13.53
C LEU A 169 -8.29 12.35 13.79
N VAL A 170 -7.45 11.96 14.74
CA VAL A 170 -7.23 10.55 15.11
C VAL A 170 -8.49 9.97 15.74
N ARG A 171 -9.16 10.69 16.63
CA ARG A 171 -10.43 10.26 17.22
C ARG A 171 -11.50 10.01 16.17
N ARG A 172 -11.65 10.91 15.19
CA ARG A 172 -12.60 10.72 14.07
C ARG A 172 -12.20 9.54 13.18
N ALA A 173 -10.91 9.39 12.88
CA ALA A 173 -10.40 8.29 12.09
C ALA A 173 -10.60 6.94 12.78
N MET A 174 -10.25 6.83 14.06
CA MET A 174 -10.46 5.63 14.88
C MET A 174 -11.93 5.30 15.03
N LYS A 175 -12.80 6.30 15.25
CA LYS A 175 -14.26 6.07 15.27
C LYS A 175 -14.77 5.52 13.94
N GLN A 176 -14.16 5.92 12.82
CA GLN A 176 -14.49 5.36 11.52
C GLN A 176 -13.95 3.93 11.41
N LEU A 177 -12.65 3.70 11.67
CA LEU A 177 -11.95 2.40 11.54
C LEU A 177 -12.48 1.28 12.44
N ARG A 178 -13.09 1.61 13.58
CA ARG A 178 -13.73 0.64 14.48
C ARG A 178 -15.14 0.23 14.04
N ARG A 179 -15.72 0.88 13.02
CA ARG A 179 -17.08 0.55 12.56
C ARG A 179 -17.01 -0.60 11.55
N PRO A 180 -18.00 -1.50 11.54
CA PRO A 180 -18.08 -2.49 10.47
C PRO A 180 -18.15 -1.80 9.11
N PHE A 181 -17.46 -2.36 8.12
CA PHE A 181 -17.37 -1.77 6.81
C PHE A 181 -18.74 -1.68 6.14
N ALA A 182 -19.14 -0.45 5.80
CA ALA A 182 -20.34 -0.17 5.03
C ALA A 182 -20.00 0.83 3.91
N TRP A 183 -20.25 0.43 2.66
CA TRP A 183 -20.00 1.25 1.48
C TRP A 183 -20.60 2.67 1.56
N PRO A 184 -21.90 2.86 1.91
CA PRO A 184 -22.48 4.19 1.91
C PRO A 184 -21.83 5.12 2.94
N GLY A 185 -21.57 4.60 4.15
CA GLY A 185 -20.93 5.37 5.22
C GLY A 185 -19.47 5.73 4.91
N ALA A 186 -18.72 4.80 4.30
CA ALA A 186 -17.36 5.03 3.87
C ALA A 186 -17.28 6.09 2.74
N LEU A 187 -18.16 6.00 1.75
CA LEU A 187 -18.24 6.96 0.64
C LEU A 187 -18.65 8.35 1.12
N TRP A 188 -19.65 8.44 2.01
CA TRP A 188 -20.06 9.71 2.61
C TRP A 188 -18.92 10.36 3.39
N PHE A 189 -18.16 9.58 4.17
CA PHE A 189 -16.99 10.09 4.87
C PHE A 189 -15.87 10.52 3.92
N ALA A 190 -15.70 9.83 2.79
CA ALA A 190 -14.69 10.12 1.78
C ALA A 190 -15.04 11.31 0.85
N LEU A 191 -16.26 11.82 0.93
CA LEU A 191 -16.78 12.85 0.03
C LEU A 191 -15.92 14.13 0.02
N PRO A 192 -15.52 14.72 1.18
CA PRO A 192 -14.68 15.90 1.18
C PRO A 192 -13.30 15.61 0.57
N TYR A 193 -12.80 16.55 -0.23
CA TYR A 193 -11.49 16.43 -0.87
C TYR A 193 -10.38 16.29 0.18
N GLY A 194 -9.41 15.40 -0.06
CA GLY A 194 -8.28 15.18 0.84
C GLY A 194 -8.50 14.16 1.99
N ARG A 195 -9.74 13.77 2.31
CA ARG A 195 -9.99 12.79 3.40
C ARG A 195 -9.50 11.38 3.12
N ALA A 196 -9.72 10.87 1.91
CA ALA A 196 -9.22 9.54 1.52
C ALA A 196 -7.68 9.42 1.63
N PRO A 197 -6.86 10.34 1.08
CA PRO A 197 -5.41 10.27 1.26
C PRO A 197 -4.96 10.55 2.71
N GLN A 198 -5.68 11.38 3.47
CA GLN A 198 -5.42 11.56 4.91
C GLN A 198 -5.65 10.27 5.69
N MET A 199 -6.75 9.57 5.42
CA MET A 199 -7.06 8.28 6.05
C MET A 199 -6.03 7.22 5.66
N ARG A 200 -5.62 7.16 4.39
CA ARG A 200 -4.52 6.27 3.95
C ARG A 200 -3.25 6.53 4.74
N ARG A 201 -2.84 7.80 4.91
CA ARG A 201 -1.64 8.13 5.69
C ARG A 201 -1.76 7.68 7.15
N LEU A 202 -2.93 7.87 7.76
CA LEU A 202 -3.17 7.39 9.13
C LEU A 202 -3.09 5.87 9.23
N VAL A 203 -3.74 5.15 8.32
CA VAL A 203 -3.70 3.68 8.29
C VAL A 203 -2.30 3.17 8.00
N TRP A 204 -1.59 3.82 7.08
CA TRP A 204 -0.19 3.49 6.79
C TRP A 204 0.71 3.73 7.99
N ASN A 205 0.49 4.78 8.76
CA ASN A 205 1.29 5.11 9.94
C ASN A 205 0.92 4.26 11.18
N LEU A 206 -0.14 3.44 11.13
CA LEU A 206 -0.46 2.49 12.20
C LEU A 206 0.56 1.33 12.25
N ASP A 207 0.77 0.67 11.11
CA ASP A 207 1.62 -0.53 11.01
C ASP A 207 2.38 -0.63 9.66
N GLY A 208 2.79 0.53 9.13
CA GLY A 208 3.55 0.59 7.87
C GLY A 208 2.77 0.06 6.65
N GLY A 209 1.45 -0.02 6.73
CA GLY A 209 0.59 -0.60 5.70
C GLY A 209 0.37 -2.11 5.80
N ARG A 210 0.97 -2.79 6.79
CA ARG A 210 0.60 -4.17 7.16
C ARG A 210 -0.71 -4.12 7.94
N ILE A 211 -1.71 -4.86 7.46
CA ILE A 211 -3.05 -4.84 8.04
C ILE A 211 -3.34 -6.07 8.91
N ASP A 212 -2.47 -7.09 8.80
CA ASP A 212 -2.66 -8.39 9.43
C ASP A 212 -2.45 -8.33 10.96
N HIS A 213 -1.72 -7.33 11.46
CA HIS A 213 -1.42 -7.19 12.89
C HIS A 213 -2.41 -6.32 13.67
N LEU A 214 -3.38 -5.66 13.01
CA LEU A 214 -4.34 -4.77 13.70
C LEU A 214 -5.37 -5.54 14.56
N GLY A 215 -5.47 -6.87 14.40
CA GLY A 215 -6.34 -7.74 15.21
C GLY A 215 -7.82 -7.38 15.10
N ASP A 216 -8.61 -7.77 16.10
CA ASP A 216 -10.06 -7.54 16.15
C ASP A 216 -10.47 -6.09 16.42
N ALA A 217 -9.51 -5.21 16.72
CA ALA A 217 -9.79 -3.82 17.08
C ALA A 217 -10.25 -2.97 15.88
N ILE A 218 -9.86 -3.35 14.66
CA ILE A 218 -10.18 -2.63 13.42
C ILE A 218 -10.67 -3.63 12.38
N ASP A 219 -11.73 -3.26 11.65
CA ASP A 219 -12.18 -4.04 10.50
C ASP A 219 -11.14 -3.96 9.37
N VAL A 220 -10.50 -5.10 9.07
CA VAL A 220 -9.48 -5.24 8.02
C VAL A 220 -10.01 -4.74 6.67
N ARG A 221 -11.29 -5.00 6.34
CA ARG A 221 -11.89 -4.54 5.08
C ARG A 221 -11.95 -3.03 5.00
N GLN A 222 -12.19 -2.38 6.13
CA GLN A 222 -12.24 -0.93 6.19
C GLN A 222 -10.85 -0.30 6.07
N ALA A 223 -9.84 -0.88 6.73
CA ALA A 223 -8.44 -0.47 6.57
C ALA A 223 -7.98 -0.60 5.12
N GLN A 224 -8.27 -1.75 4.48
CA GLN A 224 -7.99 -2.01 3.06
C GLN A 224 -8.66 -0.97 2.15
N PHE A 225 -9.95 -0.69 2.36
CA PHE A 225 -10.68 0.33 1.59
C PHE A 225 -9.96 1.67 1.61
N TRP A 226 -9.49 2.13 2.77
CA TRP A 226 -8.82 3.44 2.88
C TRP A 226 -7.43 3.44 2.28
N LEU A 227 -6.67 2.35 2.41
CA LEU A 227 -5.40 2.17 1.72
C LEU A 227 -5.62 2.26 0.21
N ASP A 228 -6.61 1.55 -0.33
CA ASP A 228 -6.90 1.51 -1.76
C ASP A 228 -7.50 2.81 -2.30
N ALA A 229 -8.43 3.43 -1.56
CA ALA A 229 -9.10 4.66 -1.98
C ALA A 229 -8.17 5.87 -1.96
N GLY A 230 -7.18 5.88 -1.07
CA GLY A 230 -6.18 6.93 -0.96
C GLY A 230 -4.95 6.73 -1.86
N ASP A 231 -4.80 5.58 -2.53
CA ASP A 231 -3.65 5.33 -3.41
C ASP A 231 -3.74 6.20 -4.67
N THR A 232 -2.82 7.15 -4.84
CA THR A 232 -2.76 7.97 -6.05
C THR A 232 -2.11 7.26 -7.24
N SER A 233 -1.31 6.22 -6.99
CA SER A 233 -0.50 5.53 -7.99
C SER A 233 -1.26 4.43 -8.74
N ARG A 234 -2.25 3.80 -8.09
CA ARG A 234 -3.05 2.71 -8.65
C ARG A 234 -4.53 3.08 -8.73
N MET A 235 -5.22 2.48 -9.70
CA MET A 235 -6.67 2.65 -9.88
C MET A 235 -7.38 1.44 -9.27
N SER A 236 -7.86 1.61 -8.04
CA SER A 236 -8.59 0.59 -7.29
C SER A 236 -10.11 0.82 -7.41
N THR A 237 -10.90 -0.24 -7.23
CA THR A 237 -12.37 -0.16 -7.19
C THR A 237 -12.89 0.84 -6.14
N PRO A 238 -12.33 0.86 -4.91
CA PRO A 238 -12.65 1.89 -3.91
C PRO A 238 -12.44 3.32 -4.39
N ARG A 239 -11.34 3.60 -5.11
CA ARG A 239 -11.03 4.94 -5.61
C ARG A 239 -12.02 5.41 -6.66
N ARG A 240 -12.43 4.52 -7.58
CA ARG A 240 -13.47 4.80 -8.59
C ARG A 240 -14.80 5.11 -7.91
N ALA A 241 -15.17 4.35 -6.90
CA ALA A 241 -16.41 4.57 -6.15
C ALA A 241 -16.43 5.93 -5.42
N VAL A 242 -15.32 6.33 -4.79
CA VAL A 242 -15.21 7.65 -4.13
C VAL A 242 -15.34 8.78 -5.15
N ALA A 243 -14.74 8.65 -6.33
CA ALA A 243 -14.86 9.66 -7.37
C ALA A 243 -16.28 9.74 -7.94
N ALA A 244 -16.91 8.60 -8.24
CA ALA A 244 -18.30 8.55 -8.67
C ALA A 244 -19.23 9.20 -7.63
N ALA A 245 -19.02 8.90 -6.34
CA ALA A 245 -19.80 9.52 -5.25
C ALA A 245 -19.66 11.04 -5.21
N ARG A 246 -18.44 11.57 -5.42
CA ARG A 246 -18.22 13.03 -5.50
C ARG A 246 -18.93 13.65 -6.70
N CYS A 247 -18.92 12.99 -7.85
CA CYS A 247 -19.63 13.46 -9.03
C CYS A 247 -21.14 13.48 -8.81
N VAL A 248 -21.70 12.42 -8.21
CA VAL A 248 -23.12 12.39 -7.83
C VAL A 248 -23.45 13.52 -6.85
N ALA A 249 -22.62 13.75 -5.83
CA ALA A 249 -22.83 14.86 -4.90
C ALA A 249 -22.77 16.23 -5.57
N LEU A 250 -21.85 16.42 -6.53
CA LEU A 250 -21.78 17.66 -7.31
C LEU A 250 -23.04 17.85 -8.18
N ILE A 251 -23.55 16.79 -8.82
CA ILE A 251 -24.84 16.83 -9.54
C ILE A 251 -25.93 17.30 -8.59
N TRP A 252 -26.04 16.70 -7.40
CA TRP A 252 -27.06 17.08 -6.42
C TRP A 252 -26.93 18.53 -5.95
N VAL A 253 -25.72 18.98 -5.61
CA VAL A 253 -25.49 20.36 -5.14
C VAL A 253 -25.79 21.38 -6.24
N VAL A 254 -25.29 21.16 -7.46
CA VAL A 254 -25.57 22.03 -8.61
C VAL A 254 -27.06 22.02 -8.94
N GLY A 255 -27.73 20.87 -8.79
CA GLY A 255 -29.16 20.71 -9.05
C GLY A 255 -30.04 21.42 -8.07
N LEU A 256 -29.75 21.26 -6.78
CA LEU A 256 -30.45 21.97 -5.73
C LEU A 256 -30.22 23.48 -5.86
N MET A 257 -28.99 23.92 -6.20
CA MET A 257 -28.71 25.33 -6.45
C MET A 257 -29.50 25.86 -7.66
N ALA A 258 -29.50 25.14 -8.79
CA ALA A 258 -30.27 25.52 -9.98
C ALA A 258 -31.78 25.55 -9.69
N LEU A 259 -32.30 24.59 -8.92
CA LEU A 259 -33.70 24.55 -8.51
C LEU A 259 -34.04 25.72 -7.57
N ALA A 260 -33.15 26.06 -6.64
CA ALA A 260 -33.32 27.17 -5.71
C ALA A 260 -33.29 28.52 -6.44
N VAL A 261 -32.35 28.72 -7.38
CA VAL A 261 -32.29 29.90 -8.26
C VAL A 261 -33.58 29.99 -9.08
N ARG A 262 -34.03 28.87 -9.67
CA ARG A 262 -35.29 28.83 -10.42
C ARG A 262 -36.48 29.20 -9.55
N TRP A 263 -36.56 28.65 -8.33
CA TRP A 263 -37.63 28.96 -7.38
C TRP A 263 -37.63 30.45 -7.02
N LEU A 264 -36.45 31.06 -6.85
CA LEU A 264 -36.30 32.48 -6.53
C LEU A 264 -36.65 33.42 -7.71
N VAL A 265 -36.36 33.01 -8.95
CA VAL A 265 -36.56 33.82 -10.17
C VAL A 265 -37.95 33.58 -10.82
N ALA A 266 -38.68 32.54 -10.38
CA ALA A 266 -39.97 32.15 -10.93
C ALA A 266 -41.03 33.26 -10.94
N ASP A 267 -40.92 34.22 -10.01
CA ASP A 267 -41.83 35.36 -9.88
C ASP A 267 -41.48 36.55 -10.80
N ILE A 268 -40.27 36.58 -11.36
CA ILE A 268 -39.73 37.76 -12.08
C ILE A 268 -39.90 37.66 -13.60
N ALA A 269 -39.88 36.45 -14.18
CA ALA A 269 -39.97 36.25 -15.64
C ALA A 269 -40.73 34.96 -16.02
N PRO A 270 -42.06 34.99 -16.17
CA PRO A 270 -42.88 33.80 -16.44
C PRO A 270 -42.77 33.25 -17.88
N ASP A 271 -42.28 34.03 -18.85
CA ASP A 271 -42.38 33.68 -20.29
C ASP A 271 -41.17 32.94 -20.89
N GLN A 272 -40.04 32.79 -20.17
CA GLN A 272 -38.82 32.10 -20.66
C GLN A 272 -38.65 30.66 -20.13
N ARG A 273 -39.73 30.06 -19.60
CA ARG A 273 -39.70 28.79 -18.84
C ARG A 273 -39.19 27.55 -19.60
N GLY A 274 -39.27 27.52 -20.94
CA GLY A 274 -38.95 26.33 -21.74
C GLY A 274 -37.47 26.14 -22.06
N THR A 275 -36.78 27.21 -22.48
CA THR A 275 -35.40 27.16 -22.98
C THR A 275 -34.36 27.13 -21.86
N GLU A 276 -34.62 27.86 -20.76
CA GLU A 276 -33.71 27.89 -19.61
C GLU A 276 -33.74 26.59 -18.80
N ALA A 277 -34.89 25.91 -18.74
CA ALA A 277 -35.02 24.61 -18.07
C ALA A 277 -34.19 23.51 -18.76
N MET A 278 -34.15 23.53 -20.10
CA MET A 278 -33.32 22.59 -20.85
C MET A 278 -31.82 22.88 -20.69
N GLN A 279 -31.41 24.15 -20.68
CA GLN A 279 -30.01 24.54 -20.42
C GLN A 279 -29.58 24.23 -18.98
N ALA A 280 -30.44 24.47 -17.99
CA ALA A 280 -30.19 24.12 -16.59
C ALA A 280 -30.10 22.60 -16.41
N ALA A 281 -30.95 21.81 -17.08
CA ALA A 281 -30.87 20.35 -17.05
C ALA A 281 -29.58 19.81 -17.69
N ILE A 282 -29.13 20.41 -18.80
CA ILE A 282 -27.86 20.08 -19.46
C ILE A 282 -26.66 20.42 -18.57
N LEU A 283 -26.67 21.57 -17.89
CA LEU A 283 -25.60 21.95 -16.96
C LEU A 283 -25.60 21.08 -15.69
N LEU A 284 -26.79 20.72 -15.21
CA LEU A 284 -27.00 19.89 -14.02
C LEU A 284 -26.49 18.45 -14.20
N VAL A 285 -26.90 17.80 -15.30
CA VAL A 285 -26.55 16.40 -15.55
C VAL A 285 -25.24 16.29 -16.34
N GLY A 286 -25.04 17.17 -17.32
CA GLY A 286 -23.90 17.14 -18.22
C GLY A 286 -22.61 17.64 -17.59
N GLY A 287 -22.64 18.74 -16.82
CA GLY A 287 -21.42 19.34 -16.25
C GLY A 287 -20.61 18.38 -15.37
N PRO A 288 -21.21 17.75 -14.35
CA PRO A 288 -20.50 16.80 -13.49
C PRO A 288 -20.18 15.47 -14.20
N GLY A 289 -21.01 15.04 -15.15
CA GLY A 289 -20.73 13.88 -16.00
C GLY A 289 -19.50 14.11 -16.88
N VAL A 290 -19.39 15.29 -17.49
CA VAL A 290 -18.22 15.75 -18.23
C VAL A 290 -17.02 15.87 -17.30
N ALA A 291 -17.15 16.44 -16.11
CA ALA A 291 -16.06 16.52 -15.13
C ALA A 291 -15.56 15.12 -14.70
N TYR A 292 -16.47 14.17 -14.47
CA TYR A 292 -16.12 12.77 -14.20
C TYR A 292 -15.41 12.12 -15.39
N ALA A 293 -15.94 12.30 -16.59
CA ALA A 293 -15.34 11.78 -17.82
C ALA A 293 -13.95 12.37 -18.07
N LEU A 294 -13.76 13.68 -17.88
CA LEU A 294 -12.46 14.34 -17.94
C LEU A 294 -11.50 13.81 -16.88
N TRP A 295 -11.99 13.52 -15.67
CA TRP A 295 -11.18 12.96 -14.60
C TRP A 295 -10.74 11.52 -14.88
N GLU A 296 -11.66 10.64 -15.30
CA GLU A 296 -11.35 9.27 -15.75
C GLU A 296 -10.40 9.31 -16.96
N PHE A 297 -10.66 10.19 -17.93
CA PHE A 297 -9.80 10.41 -19.08
C PHE A 297 -8.40 10.89 -18.69
N TRP A 298 -8.29 11.82 -17.73
CA TRP A 298 -7.01 12.27 -17.21
C TRP A 298 -6.23 11.16 -16.52
N ILE A 299 -6.89 10.30 -15.75
CA ILE A 299 -6.25 9.14 -15.11
C ILE A 299 -5.79 8.13 -16.14
N ALA A 300 -6.64 7.82 -17.13
CA ALA A 300 -6.30 6.94 -18.25
C ALA A 300 -5.09 7.48 -19.03
N ILE A 301 -5.08 8.78 -19.34
CA ILE A 301 -3.92 9.47 -19.94
C ILE A 301 -2.69 9.32 -19.05
N ARG A 302 -2.80 9.52 -17.74
CA ARG A 302 -1.65 9.42 -16.83
C ARG A 302 -1.08 8.00 -16.80
N GLY A 303 -1.92 6.98 -16.75
CA GLY A 303 -1.52 5.58 -16.81
C GLY A 303 -0.87 5.24 -18.16
N TYR A 304 -1.47 5.70 -19.25
CA TYR A 304 -0.94 5.57 -20.61
C TYR A 304 0.43 6.24 -20.78
N LEU A 305 0.58 7.49 -20.31
CA LEU A 305 1.83 8.23 -20.36
C LEU A 305 2.90 7.61 -19.46
N HIS A 306 2.52 7.06 -18.30
CA HIS A 306 3.46 6.34 -17.46
C HIS A 306 3.95 5.07 -18.16
N TRP A 307 3.05 4.28 -18.75
CA TRP A 307 3.41 3.08 -19.52
C TRP A 307 4.32 3.39 -20.71
N GLN A 308 4.01 4.44 -21.48
CA GLN A 308 4.81 4.84 -22.65
C GLN A 308 6.16 5.48 -22.30
N CYS A 309 6.19 6.28 -21.23
CA CYS A 309 7.37 7.05 -20.83
C CYS A 309 8.15 6.42 -19.67
N ALA A 310 7.84 5.19 -19.25
CA ALA A 310 8.55 4.50 -18.17
C ALA A 310 10.06 4.37 -18.48
N PRO A 311 10.94 4.55 -17.47
CA PRO A 311 12.40 4.45 -17.64
C PRO A 311 12.83 3.05 -18.10
N GLU A 312 14.01 2.96 -18.72
CA GLU A 312 14.46 1.79 -19.51
C GLU A 312 14.89 0.56 -18.68
N GLY A 313 14.66 0.56 -17.36
CA GLY A 313 14.92 -0.59 -16.47
C GLY A 313 13.67 -1.17 -15.80
N GLU A 314 12.49 -0.56 -15.98
CA GLU A 314 11.26 -1.09 -15.39
C GLU A 314 10.71 -2.24 -16.24
N VAL A 315 10.35 -3.35 -15.60
CA VAL A 315 9.70 -4.50 -16.26
C VAL A 315 8.28 -4.09 -16.66
N VAL A 316 8.13 -3.64 -17.91
CA VAL A 316 6.85 -3.16 -18.43
C VAL A 316 6.10 -4.29 -19.15
N ARG A 317 4.80 -4.40 -18.88
CA ARG A 317 3.90 -5.31 -19.62
C ARG A 317 3.87 -4.88 -21.10
N TRP A 318 4.25 -5.81 -21.99
CA TRP A 318 4.16 -5.70 -23.45
C TRP A 318 5.16 -4.70 -24.08
N PRO A 319 6.47 -4.97 -23.97
CA PRO A 319 7.51 -4.03 -24.40
C PRO A 319 7.50 -3.75 -25.92
N LEU A 320 7.12 -4.74 -26.73
CA LEU A 320 7.00 -4.57 -28.18
C LEU A 320 5.83 -3.65 -28.56
N LEU A 321 4.68 -3.81 -27.92
CA LEU A 321 3.53 -2.92 -28.15
C LEU A 321 3.89 -1.49 -27.76
N ARG A 322 4.55 -1.29 -26.61
CA ARG A 322 5.06 0.02 -26.19
C ARG A 322 5.97 0.65 -27.25
N PHE A 323 6.87 -0.12 -27.84
CA PHE A 323 7.79 0.39 -28.86
C PHE A 323 7.08 0.78 -30.16
N PHE A 324 6.22 -0.09 -30.70
CA PHE A 324 5.54 0.10 -31.98
C PHE A 324 4.24 0.90 -31.91
N TRP A 325 3.79 1.30 -30.72
CA TRP A 325 2.54 2.02 -30.54
C TRP A 325 2.46 3.33 -31.35
N VAL A 326 3.53 4.14 -31.34
CA VAL A 326 3.54 5.42 -32.09
C VAL A 326 3.52 5.18 -33.60
N PRO A 327 4.33 4.28 -34.19
CA PRO A 327 4.18 3.88 -35.59
C PRO A 327 2.79 3.35 -35.94
N LEU A 328 2.16 2.58 -35.05
CA LEU A 328 0.81 2.07 -35.24
C LEU A 328 -0.23 3.19 -35.28
N LEU A 329 -0.14 4.18 -34.38
CA LEU A 329 -1.00 5.36 -34.41
C LEU A 329 -0.82 6.18 -35.69
N VAL A 330 0.42 6.33 -36.18
CA VAL A 330 0.72 7.01 -37.45
C VAL A 330 0.12 6.25 -38.64
N GLY A 331 0.29 4.92 -38.68
CA GLY A 331 -0.29 4.07 -39.72
C GLY A 331 -1.81 4.14 -39.76
N LEU A 332 -2.46 4.09 -38.58
CA LEU A 332 -3.92 4.24 -38.46
C LEU A 332 -4.38 5.64 -38.88
N ALA A 333 -3.66 6.69 -38.49
CA ALA A 333 -4.00 8.06 -38.91
C ALA A 333 -3.97 8.21 -40.43
N VAL A 334 -2.96 7.63 -41.10
CA VAL A 334 -2.87 7.63 -42.57
C VAL A 334 -3.99 6.81 -43.18
N LEU A 335 -4.30 5.63 -42.65
CA LEU A 335 -5.38 4.77 -43.15
C LEU A 335 -6.76 5.45 -43.05
N GLU A 336 -7.10 5.99 -41.88
CA GLU A 336 -8.36 6.71 -41.63
C GLU A 336 -8.51 7.93 -42.56
N GLN A 337 -7.40 8.62 -42.83
CA GLN A 337 -7.39 9.73 -43.78
C GLN A 337 -7.68 9.28 -45.22
N GLN A 338 -7.15 8.13 -45.65
CA GLN A 338 -7.43 7.56 -46.97
C GLN A 338 -8.88 7.07 -47.08
N LEU A 339 -9.50 6.69 -45.97
CA LEU A 339 -10.91 6.32 -45.89
C LEU A 339 -11.86 7.54 -45.79
N GLY A 340 -11.31 8.76 -45.71
CA GLY A 340 -12.09 10.01 -45.66
C GLY A 340 -12.48 10.47 -44.26
N TYR A 341 -12.06 9.78 -43.19
CA TYR A 341 -12.34 10.13 -41.80
C TYR A 341 -11.31 11.14 -41.25
N THR A 342 -11.36 12.37 -41.77
CA THR A 342 -10.36 13.41 -41.49
C THR A 342 -10.25 13.77 -40.00
N VAL A 343 -11.39 13.85 -39.30
CA VAL A 343 -11.41 14.18 -37.86
C VAL A 343 -10.74 13.07 -37.03
N ALA A 344 -11.03 11.80 -37.33
CA ALA A 344 -10.43 10.67 -36.63
C ALA A 344 -8.92 10.59 -36.88
N ALA A 345 -8.51 10.79 -38.15
CA ALA A 345 -7.10 10.85 -38.54
C ALA A 345 -6.34 11.96 -37.81
N SER A 346 -6.92 13.17 -37.67
CA SER A 346 -6.30 14.28 -36.95
C SER A 346 -6.10 13.97 -35.47
N TRP A 347 -7.09 13.36 -34.80
CA TRP A 347 -6.96 12.97 -33.39
C TRP A 347 -5.88 11.90 -33.17
N LEU A 348 -5.81 10.90 -34.05
CA LEU A 348 -4.77 9.87 -34.01
C LEU A 348 -3.36 10.45 -34.26
N GLY A 349 -3.23 11.36 -35.23
CA GLY A 349 -1.98 12.05 -35.51
C GLY A 349 -1.52 12.95 -34.37
N ILE A 350 -2.43 13.69 -33.73
CA ILE A 350 -2.14 14.48 -32.53
C ILE A 350 -1.67 13.57 -31.38
N LEU A 351 -2.37 12.46 -31.14
CA LEU A 351 -1.99 11.49 -30.12
C LEU A 351 -0.58 10.93 -30.38
N ALA A 352 -0.27 10.58 -31.64
CA ALA A 352 1.05 10.11 -32.05
C ALA A 352 2.14 11.18 -31.82
N CYS A 353 1.87 12.43 -32.18
CA CYS A 353 2.78 13.56 -31.98
C CYS A 353 3.06 13.79 -30.50
N VAL A 354 2.03 13.97 -29.68
CA VAL A 354 2.15 14.24 -28.23
C VAL A 354 2.91 13.11 -27.55
N THR A 355 2.64 11.86 -27.92
CA THR A 355 3.29 10.70 -27.30
C THR A 355 4.74 10.54 -27.72
N GLY A 356 5.06 10.78 -29.00
CA GLY A 356 6.44 10.84 -29.49
C GLY A 356 7.25 11.92 -28.78
N THR A 357 6.70 13.14 -28.66
CA THR A 357 7.36 14.26 -27.99
C THR A 357 7.56 14.00 -26.49
N LEU A 358 6.52 13.59 -25.77
CA LEU A 358 6.62 13.34 -24.32
C LEU A 358 7.59 12.21 -23.98
N ARG A 359 7.63 11.17 -24.82
CA ARG A 359 8.56 10.06 -24.70
C ARG A 359 10.01 10.53 -24.88
N LEU A 360 10.29 11.30 -25.93
CA LEU A 360 11.61 11.88 -26.18
C LEU A 360 12.05 12.82 -25.05
N CYS A 361 11.19 13.74 -24.61
CA CYS A 361 11.52 14.70 -23.54
C CYS A 361 11.78 14.01 -22.20
N ARG A 362 10.97 13.02 -21.82
CA ARG A 362 11.14 12.31 -20.53
C ARG A 362 12.36 11.41 -20.52
N ARG A 363 12.67 10.72 -21.63
CA ARG A 363 13.87 9.86 -21.71
C ARG A 363 15.17 10.64 -21.86
N ALA A 364 15.12 11.82 -22.49
CA ALA A 364 16.23 12.75 -22.53
C ALA A 364 16.42 13.56 -21.21
N ASN A 365 15.60 13.28 -20.19
CA ASN A 365 15.60 13.96 -18.89
C ASN A 365 15.51 15.49 -18.98
N ILE A 366 14.78 16.00 -19.98
CA ILE A 366 14.61 17.43 -20.21
C ILE A 366 13.57 17.94 -19.23
N THR A 367 14.02 18.48 -18.10
CA THR A 367 13.15 19.14 -17.12
C THR A 367 12.96 20.60 -17.50
N PHE A 368 11.75 20.98 -17.90
CA PHE A 368 11.40 22.38 -18.09
C PHE A 368 11.03 23.01 -16.74
N SER A 369 11.92 23.80 -16.15
CA SER A 369 11.62 24.60 -14.97
C SER A 369 11.03 25.96 -15.39
N PHE A 370 9.70 26.07 -15.29
CA PHE A 370 9.01 27.34 -15.49
C PHE A 370 8.80 28.02 -14.13
N GLY A 371 9.71 28.95 -13.78
CA GLY A 371 9.58 29.80 -12.59
C GLY A 371 9.72 31.29 -12.93
N GLY A 372 8.96 32.14 -12.24
CA GLY A 372 9.06 33.61 -12.32
C GLY A 372 8.64 34.21 -13.68
N TRP A 373 9.33 35.28 -14.11
CA TRP A 373 9.10 36.02 -15.37
C TRP A 373 9.13 35.15 -16.63
N ARG A 374 9.64 33.91 -16.56
CA ARG A 374 9.59 32.94 -17.67
C ARG A 374 8.17 32.44 -17.99
N LEU A 375 7.19 32.65 -17.10
CA LEU A 375 5.76 32.44 -17.38
C LEU A 375 5.21 33.39 -18.46
N LEU A 376 5.80 34.58 -18.63
CA LEU A 376 5.39 35.51 -19.69
C LEU A 376 5.71 34.96 -21.09
N PHE A 377 6.79 34.19 -21.23
CA PHE A 377 7.10 33.45 -22.46
C PHE A 377 6.15 32.27 -22.72
N LEU A 378 5.37 31.85 -21.71
CA LEU A 378 4.37 30.81 -21.88
C LEU A 378 3.17 31.29 -22.70
N ILE A 379 2.90 32.60 -22.76
CA ILE A 379 1.79 33.16 -23.54
C ILE A 379 2.02 33.03 -25.06
N PRO A 380 3.16 33.50 -25.65
CA PRO A 380 3.44 33.28 -27.07
C PRO A 380 3.72 31.79 -27.37
N PHE A 381 4.31 31.06 -26.43
CA PHE A 381 4.50 29.61 -26.59
C PHE A 381 3.16 28.86 -26.61
N ALA A 382 2.24 29.17 -25.70
CA ALA A 382 0.89 28.60 -25.70
C ALA A 382 0.14 28.98 -26.98
N LYS A 383 0.26 30.23 -27.46
CA LYS A 383 -0.34 30.65 -28.73
C LYS A 383 0.28 29.91 -29.93
N GLY A 384 1.58 29.66 -29.92
CA GLY A 384 2.28 28.84 -30.91
C GLY A 384 1.89 27.36 -30.86
N VAL A 385 1.72 26.79 -29.66
CA VAL A 385 1.24 25.42 -29.44
C VAL A 385 -0.24 25.29 -29.86
N PHE A 386 -1.07 26.29 -29.58
CA PHE A 386 -2.45 26.35 -30.07
C PHE A 386 -2.50 26.49 -31.59
N GLY A 387 -1.61 27.30 -32.18
CA GLY A 387 -1.47 27.45 -33.63
C GLY A 387 -1.02 26.16 -34.30
N LEU A 388 -0.03 25.47 -33.73
CA LEU A 388 0.42 24.14 -34.16
C LEU A 388 -0.66 23.07 -33.96
N GLY A 389 -1.42 23.16 -32.87
CA GLY A 389 -2.57 22.29 -32.61
C GLY A 389 -3.69 22.49 -33.63
N ALA A 390 -3.97 23.74 -34.01
CA ALA A 390 -4.90 24.07 -35.08
C ALA A 390 -4.40 23.55 -36.44
N LEU A 391 -3.11 23.70 -36.74
CA LEU A 391 -2.48 23.13 -37.94
C LEU A 391 -2.54 21.59 -37.95
N ALA A 392 -2.37 20.95 -36.78
CA ALA A 392 -2.49 19.51 -36.61
C ALA A 392 -3.94 19.01 -36.77
N LEU A 393 -4.94 19.82 -36.38
CA LEU A 393 -6.36 19.54 -36.62
C LEU A 393 -6.72 19.64 -38.10
N ILE A 394 -6.13 20.60 -38.83
CA ILE A 394 -6.40 20.84 -40.26
C ILE A 394 -5.61 19.86 -41.14
N TYR A 395 -4.40 19.47 -40.74
CA TYR A 395 -3.49 18.62 -41.51
C TYR A 395 -3.06 17.38 -40.71
N PRO A 396 -3.84 16.29 -40.74
CA PRO A 396 -3.52 15.04 -40.03
C PRO A 396 -2.11 14.51 -40.34
N TYR A 397 -1.69 14.59 -41.61
CA TYR A 397 -0.36 14.15 -42.05
C TYR A 397 0.79 14.90 -41.38
N PHE A 398 0.60 16.18 -41.06
CA PHE A 398 1.63 16.98 -40.39
C PHE A 398 1.88 16.49 -38.97
N SER A 399 0.81 16.24 -38.21
CA SER A 399 0.91 15.72 -36.84
C SER A 399 1.42 14.28 -36.80
N ALA A 400 0.96 13.42 -37.70
CA ALA A 400 1.43 12.05 -37.82
C ALA A 400 2.92 11.99 -38.24
N GLY A 401 3.34 12.86 -39.16
CA GLY A 401 4.74 13.00 -39.57
C GLY A 401 5.66 13.44 -38.44
N LEU A 402 5.24 14.43 -37.65
CA LEU A 402 5.99 14.86 -36.45
C LEU A 402 6.07 13.76 -35.38
N GLY A 403 4.98 13.01 -35.17
CA GLY A 403 4.99 11.85 -34.28
C GLY A 403 5.99 10.77 -34.73
N ALA A 404 6.01 10.47 -36.03
CA ALA A 404 6.94 9.51 -36.61
C ALA A 404 8.40 9.96 -36.50
N THR A 405 8.70 11.24 -36.74
CA THR A 405 10.08 11.75 -36.64
C THR A 405 10.58 11.74 -35.20
N PHE A 406 9.78 12.19 -34.22
CA PHE A 406 10.16 12.11 -32.81
C PHE A 406 10.34 10.68 -32.33
N TRP A 407 9.47 9.77 -32.77
CA TRP A 407 9.64 8.34 -32.50
C TRP A 407 10.90 7.78 -33.14
N LEU A 408 11.22 8.15 -34.38
CA LEU A 408 12.42 7.66 -35.07
C LEU A 408 13.69 8.14 -34.36
N ILE A 409 13.74 9.41 -33.94
CA ILE A 409 14.86 9.97 -33.17
C ILE A 409 15.02 9.24 -31.83
N ASP A 410 13.92 8.98 -31.12
CA ASP A 410 13.92 8.19 -29.87
C ASP A 410 14.39 6.75 -30.12
N ALA A 411 13.85 6.09 -31.14
CA ALA A 411 14.20 4.73 -31.51
C ALA A 411 15.69 4.60 -31.84
N LEU A 412 16.24 5.51 -32.65
CA LEU A 412 17.66 5.50 -33.04
C LEU A 412 18.58 5.66 -31.82
N ARG A 413 18.25 6.56 -30.89
CA ARG A 413 19.02 6.76 -29.65
C ARG A 413 19.00 5.55 -28.71
N HIS A 414 17.90 4.79 -28.69
CA HIS A 414 17.65 3.75 -27.69
C HIS A 414 17.60 2.32 -28.26
N THR A 415 18.06 2.11 -29.50
CA THR A 415 18.09 0.81 -30.19
C THR A 415 18.90 -0.28 -29.47
N ARG A 416 19.93 0.09 -28.71
CA ARG A 416 20.83 -0.87 -28.02
C ARG A 416 20.13 -1.69 -26.93
N VAL A 417 19.29 -1.05 -26.12
CA VAL A 417 18.55 -1.69 -25.01
C VAL A 417 17.49 -2.67 -25.52
N LEU A 418 16.89 -2.37 -26.67
CA LEU A 418 15.86 -3.21 -27.28
C LEU A 418 16.45 -4.50 -27.87
N TRP A 419 17.67 -4.41 -28.41
CA TRP A 419 18.45 -5.56 -28.86
C TRP A 419 18.83 -6.50 -27.71
N GLU A 420 19.20 -5.96 -26.55
CA GLU A 420 19.48 -6.76 -25.35
C GLU A 420 18.22 -7.43 -24.78
N ALA A 421 17.10 -6.70 -24.72
CA ALA A 421 15.81 -7.24 -24.28
C ALA A 421 15.26 -8.35 -25.21
N MET A 422 15.43 -8.20 -26.53
CA MET A 422 15.10 -9.27 -27.49
C MET A 422 16.02 -10.48 -27.32
N ARG A 423 17.33 -10.26 -27.16
CA ARG A 423 18.31 -11.34 -26.97
C ARG A 423 18.04 -12.16 -25.71
N MET A 424 17.59 -11.54 -24.62
CA MET A 424 17.20 -12.24 -23.39
C MET A 424 15.89 -13.04 -23.54
N ARG A 425 14.92 -12.58 -24.34
CA ARG A 425 13.65 -13.31 -24.55
C ARG A 425 13.80 -14.54 -25.45
N PHE A 426 14.78 -14.54 -26.36
CA PHE A 426 15.13 -15.70 -27.19
C PHE A 426 16.08 -16.68 -26.48
N ARG A 427 16.76 -16.27 -25.40
CA ARG A 427 17.41 -17.18 -24.43
C ARG A 427 16.43 -17.57 -23.31
N ARG A 428 15.31 -18.19 -23.65
CA ARG A 428 14.75 -19.15 -22.69
C ARG A 428 15.57 -20.42 -22.85
N PRO A 429 16.16 -20.98 -21.77
CA PRO A 429 16.72 -22.31 -21.85
C PRO A 429 15.58 -23.24 -22.28
N VAL A 430 15.85 -24.07 -23.28
CA VAL A 430 15.12 -25.30 -23.50
C VAL A 430 15.30 -26.06 -22.19
N ALA A 431 14.35 -25.93 -21.26
CA ALA A 431 14.34 -26.73 -20.06
C ALA A 431 14.06 -28.16 -20.52
N ASP A 432 15.03 -29.01 -20.23
CA ASP A 432 14.98 -30.45 -20.32
C ASP A 432 13.56 -31.00 -20.15
N SER A 433 13.05 -31.59 -21.23
CA SER A 433 12.08 -32.67 -21.12
C SER A 433 12.86 -33.92 -20.73
N GLY A 434 13.27 -33.96 -19.47
CA GLY A 434 13.78 -35.16 -18.83
C GLY A 434 12.61 -36.07 -18.47
N THR A 435 12.38 -37.06 -19.33
CA THR A 435 11.68 -38.32 -19.02
C THR A 435 12.39 -39.10 -17.93
#